data_AF-A0A0F2SED2-F1
#
_entry.id   AF-A0A0F2SED2-F1
#
_cell.length_a   1.000
_cell.length_b   1.000
_cell.length_c   1.000
_cell.angle_alpha   90.00
_cell.angle_beta   90.00
_cell.angle_gamma   90.00
#
_symmetry.space_group_name_H-M   'P 1'
#
loop_
_entity.id
_entity.type
_entity.pdbx_description
1 polymer ?
#
loop_
_entity_poly.entity_id
_entity_poly.type
_entity_poly.pdbx_seq_one_letter_code
_entity_poly.pdbx_strand_id
1 'polypeptide(L)'
;MFLKKVTINKEGKTYNYYKIVASYRDKDGKPKHRLIQNLGVLSEEDATRMKMILQVQQDADLSLAKSSDIVVTKHWVFLPILLLHSLWENFNLHRFFTNGLLTEAMVLN
;
A
#
# COMPACT_ATOMS: atom_id res chain seq x y z
N MET A 1 -0.71 -1.66 20.13
CA MET A 1 -1.30 -0.36 20.55
C MET A 1 -2.43 -0.02 19.58
N PHE A 2 -3.48 0.69 19.98
CA PHE A 2 -4.58 0.99 19.04
C PHE A 2 -5.16 2.39 19.24
N LEU A 3 -5.83 2.88 18.19
CA LEU A 3 -6.53 4.16 18.20
C LEU A 3 -7.90 4.00 18.86
N LYS A 4 -8.17 4.79 19.91
CA LYS A 4 -9.47 4.84 20.59
C LYS A 4 -10.18 6.15 20.27
N LYS A 5 -11.40 6.04 19.74
CA LYS A 5 -12.31 7.17 19.51
C LYS A 5 -13.10 7.48 20.79
N VAL A 6 -13.24 8.76 21.09
CA VAL A 6 -14.03 9.28 22.20
C VAL A 6 -14.92 10.38 21.63
N THR A 7 -16.21 10.11 21.57
CA THR A 7 -17.20 11.08 21.09
C THR A 7 -17.75 11.87 22.26
N ILE A 8 -17.68 13.19 22.17
CA ILE A 8 -18.18 14.13 23.17
C ILE A 8 -19.24 15.00 22.49
N ASN A 9 -20.44 15.05 23.06
CA ASN A 9 -21.47 15.97 22.64
C ASN A 9 -21.46 17.19 23.58
N LYS A 10 -21.24 18.38 23.02
CA LYS A 10 -21.26 19.64 23.78
C LYS A 10 -22.02 20.69 22.99
N GLU A 11 -23.03 21.30 23.62
CA GLU A 11 -23.84 22.39 23.04
C GLU A 11 -24.42 22.03 21.65
N GLY A 12 -24.89 20.79 21.50
CA GLY A 12 -25.48 20.29 20.25
C GLY A 12 -24.47 19.96 19.15
N LYS A 13 -23.16 20.16 19.37
CA LYS A 13 -22.09 19.78 18.46
C LYS A 13 -21.42 18.50 18.94
N THR A 14 -21.24 17.55 18.02
CA THR A 14 -20.56 16.28 18.29
C THR A 14 -19.09 16.39 17.89
N TYR A 15 -18.19 16.20 18.85
CA TYR A 15 -16.75 16.23 18.65
C TYR A 15 -16.17 14.83 18.81
N ASN A 16 -15.40 14.39 17.80
CA ASN A 16 -14.69 13.12 17.84
C ASN A 16 -13.23 13.36 18.22
N TYR A 17 -12.87 12.90 19.42
CA TYR A 17 -11.49 12.94 19.90
C TYR A 17 -10.85 11.56 19.77
N TYR A 18 -9.55 11.55 19.52
CA TYR A 18 -8.79 10.33 19.32
C TYR A 18 -7.59 10.26 20.25
N LYS A 19 -7.29 9.04 20.73
CA LYS A 19 -6.22 8.76 21.69
C LYS A 19 -5.55 7.45 21.32
N ILE A 20 -4.23 7.37 21.44
CA ILE A 20 -3.48 6.12 21.32
C ILE A 20 -3.43 5.45 22.69
N VAL A 21 -3.84 4.19 22.74
CA VAL A 21 -3.83 3.40 23.97
C VAL A 21 -3.08 2.08 23.78
N ALA A 22 -2.47 1.58 24.85
CA ALA A 22 -1.85 0.26 24.90
C ALA A 22 -2.66 -0.65 25.84
N SER A 23 -2.88 -1.89 25.41
CA SER A 23 -3.44 -2.92 26.29
C SER A 23 -2.38 -3.44 27.23
N TYR A 24 -2.73 -3.56 28.52
CA TYR A 24 -1.90 -4.20 29.54
C TYR A 24 -2.78 -5.04 30.46
N ARG A 25 -2.20 -5.98 31.20
CA ARG A 25 -2.91 -6.71 32.26
C ARG A 25 -2.53 -6.15 33.61
N ASP A 26 -3.51 -5.94 34.47
CA ASP A 26 -3.28 -5.54 35.86
C ASP A 26 -2.69 -6.70 36.68
N LYS A 27 -2.31 -6.45 37.93
CA LYS A 27 -1.80 -7.46 38.87
C LYS A 27 -2.77 -8.64 39.06
N ASP A 28 -4.08 -8.38 38.92
CA ASP A 28 -5.14 -9.38 38.98
C ASP A 28 -5.44 -10.07 37.63
N GLY A 29 -4.59 -9.86 36.61
CA GLY A 29 -4.75 -10.43 35.27
C GLY A 29 -5.83 -9.79 34.39
N LYS A 30 -6.57 -8.79 34.91
CA LYS A 30 -7.64 -8.11 34.18
C LYS A 30 -7.08 -7.22 33.06
N PRO A 31 -7.61 -7.30 31.82
CA PRO A 31 -7.18 -6.44 30.72
C PRO A 31 -7.60 -5.00 31.00
N LYS A 32 -6.64 -4.08 30.89
CA LYS A 32 -6.81 -2.63 31.03
C LYS A 32 -6.15 -1.91 29.86
N HIS A 33 -6.57 -0.66 29.64
CA HIS A 33 -5.98 0.21 28.62
C HIS A 33 -5.23 1.35 29.29
N ARG A 34 -3.95 1.51 28.94
CA ARG A 34 -3.11 2.64 29.34
C ARG A 34 -3.13 3.68 28.24
N LEU A 35 -3.35 4.95 28.61
CA LEU A 35 -3.19 6.07 27.69
C LEU A 35 -1.71 6.24 27.34
N ILE A 36 -1.39 6.22 26.05
CA ILE A 36 -0.04 6.49 25.56
C ILE A 36 0.06 7.95 25.12
N GLN A 37 -0.86 8.39 24.26
CA GLN A 37 -0.85 9.76 23.73
C GLN A 37 -2.25 10.25 23.37
N ASN A 38 -2.53 11.52 23.64
CA ASN A 38 -3.74 12.20 23.17
C ASN A 38 -3.46 12.83 21.81
N LEU A 39 -4.30 12.55 20.81
CA LEU A 39 -4.18 13.11 19.46
C LEU A 39 -5.15 14.29 19.22
N GLY A 40 -6.12 14.48 20.11
CA GLY A 40 -7.10 15.57 19.97
C GLY A 40 -8.15 15.26 18.91
N VAL A 41 -8.58 16.27 18.17
CA VAL A 41 -9.58 16.14 17.09
C VAL A 41 -8.86 15.80 15.80
N LEU A 42 -9.32 14.74 15.13
CA LEU A 42 -8.82 14.31 13.82
C LEU A 42 -10.00 14.18 12.86
N SER A 43 -9.74 14.43 11.56
CA SER A 43 -10.70 14.06 10.51
C SER A 43 -10.87 12.54 10.47
N GLU A 44 -12.00 12.06 9.93
CA GLU A 44 -12.21 10.60 9.79
C GLU A 44 -11.17 9.97 8.85
N GLU A 45 -10.71 10.70 7.83
CA GLU A 45 -9.64 10.26 6.92
C GLU A 45 -8.29 10.10 7.64
N ASP A 46 -7.91 11.09 8.45
CA ASP A 46 -6.66 11.04 9.22
C ASP A 46 -6.71 9.99 10.32
N ALA A 47 -7.88 9.81 10.97
CA ALA A 47 -8.09 8.75 11.93
C ALA A 47 -7.96 7.36 11.29
N THR A 48 -8.45 7.20 10.06
CA THR A 48 -8.32 5.95 9.30
C THR A 48 -6.87 5.68 8.94
N ARG A 49 -6.13 6.67 8.42
CA ARG A 49 -4.69 6.56 8.16
C ARG A 49 -3.91 6.21 9.42
N MET A 50 -4.20 6.87 10.53
CA MET A 50 -3.52 6.61 11.80
C MET A 50 -3.80 5.20 12.33
N LYS A 51 -5.03 4.70 12.16
CA LYS A 51 -5.38 3.32 12.51
C LYS A 51 -4.56 2.31 11.69
N MET A 52 -4.39 2.55 10.39
CA MET A 52 -3.55 1.69 9.53
C MET A 52 -2.08 1.71 9.97
N ILE A 53 -1.51 2.88 10.28
CA ILE A 53 -0.14 3.01 10.79
C ILE A 53 0.05 2.17 12.06
N LEU A 54 -0.90 2.24 13.01
CA LEU A 54 -0.83 1.46 14.24
C LEU A 54 -1.00 -0.04 14.01
N GLN A 55 -1.75 -0.46 12.99
CA GLN A 55 -1.89 -1.88 12.62
C GLN A 55 -0.60 -2.42 12.01
N VAL A 56 0.00 -1.70 11.06
CA VAL A 56 1.29 -2.04 10.45
C VAL A 56 2.42 -2.11 11.46
N GLN A 57 2.44 -1.22 12.46
CA GLN A 57 3.44 -1.31 13.53
C GLN A 57 3.29 -2.59 14.39
N GLN A 58 2.09 -3.17 14.46
CA GLN A 58 1.84 -4.38 15.26
C GLN A 58 2.05 -5.67 14.48
N ASP A 59 1.97 -5.61 13.16
CA ASP A 59 2.04 -6.77 12.28
C ASP A 59 3.18 -6.56 11.28
N ALA A 60 4.28 -7.27 11.49
CA ALA A 60 5.50 -7.12 10.70
C ALA A 60 5.32 -7.48 9.21
N ASP A 61 4.25 -8.22 8.88
CA ASP A 61 3.94 -8.63 7.51
C ASP A 61 3.12 -7.57 6.74
N LEU A 62 2.59 -6.56 7.42
CA LEU A 62 1.86 -5.47 6.79
C LEU A 62 2.81 -4.29 6.49
N SER A 63 2.87 -3.85 5.23
CA SER A 63 3.65 -2.67 4.84
C SER A 63 2.73 -1.57 4.32
N LEU A 64 2.95 -0.34 4.80
CA LEU A 64 2.28 0.85 4.29
C LEU A 64 3.06 1.40 3.12
N ALA A 65 2.57 1.15 1.91
CA ALA A 65 3.06 1.80 0.69
C ALA A 65 2.06 2.87 0.27
N LYS A 66 2.56 4.06 -0.09
CA LYS A 66 1.75 5.02 -0.85
C LYS A 66 1.56 4.46 -2.26
N SER A 67 0.44 4.78 -2.92
CA SER A 67 0.22 4.35 -4.31
C SER A 67 1.34 4.79 -5.26
N SER A 68 2.02 5.90 -4.96
CA SER A 68 3.21 6.37 -5.69
C SER A 68 4.45 5.48 -5.52
N ASP A 69 4.51 4.72 -4.43
CA ASP A 69 5.67 3.92 -4.05
C ASP A 69 5.54 2.48 -4.57
N ILE A 70 4.36 2.12 -5.08
CA ILE A 70 4.12 0.91 -5.85
C ILE A 70 4.71 1.12 -7.26
N VAL A 71 6.04 1.12 -7.33
CA VAL A 71 6.74 1.08 -8.61
C VAL A 71 6.72 -0.36 -9.09
N VAL A 72 5.88 -0.64 -10.11
CA VAL A 72 5.86 -1.94 -10.76
C VAL A 72 7.20 -2.14 -11.46
N THR A 73 8.13 -2.79 -10.78
CA THR A 73 9.54 -2.90 -11.20
C THR A 73 9.76 -4.02 -12.21
N LYS A 74 8.84 -4.99 -12.30
CA LYS A 74 8.92 -6.12 -13.23
C LYS A 74 7.55 -6.47 -13.81
N HIS A 75 7.32 -6.08 -15.06
CA HIS A 75 6.17 -6.51 -15.84
C HIS A 75 6.53 -7.78 -16.62
N TRP A 76 6.25 -8.96 -16.05
CA TRP A 76 6.45 -10.26 -16.72
C TRP A 76 5.61 -10.44 -17.99
N VAL A 77 4.59 -9.59 -18.17
CA VAL A 77 3.72 -9.57 -19.37
C VAL A 77 4.51 -9.25 -20.64
N PHE A 78 5.58 -8.45 -20.57
CA PHE A 78 6.39 -8.08 -21.73
C PHE A 78 7.59 -8.99 -21.95
N LEU A 79 7.83 -9.98 -21.09
CA LEU A 79 8.96 -10.88 -21.22
C LEU A 79 8.92 -11.70 -22.52
N PRO A 80 7.77 -12.24 -22.98
CA PRO A 80 7.70 -12.91 -24.29
C PRO A 80 8.02 -11.96 -25.45
N ILE A 81 7.51 -10.72 -25.42
CA ILE A 81 7.75 -9.69 -26.44
C ILE A 81 9.23 -9.29 -26.49
N LEU A 82 9.84 -9.05 -25.32
CA LEU A 82 11.26 -8.71 -25.20
C LEU A 82 12.17 -9.85 -25.67
N LEU A 83 11.80 -11.09 -25.37
CA LEU A 83 12.53 -12.28 -25.82
C LEU A 83 12.43 -12.45 -27.33
N LEU A 84 11.24 -12.26 -27.91
CA LEU A 84 11.04 -12.29 -29.36
C LEU A 84 11.88 -11.23 -30.07
N HIS A 85 11.85 -9.99 -29.57
CA HIS A 85 12.67 -8.90 -30.10
C HIS A 85 14.16 -9.21 -29.99
N SER A 86 14.61 -9.73 -28.84
CA SER A 86 16.03 -10.12 -28.65
C SER A 86 16.46 -11.23 -29.62
N LEU A 87 15.61 -12.21 -29.91
CA LEU A 87 15.91 -13.25 -30.89
C LEU A 87 15.96 -12.67 -32.31
N TRP A 88 15.03 -11.78 -32.66
CA TRP A 88 14.98 -11.10 -33.95
C TRP A 88 16.27 -10.34 -34.27
N GLU A 89 16.77 -9.58 -33.30
CA GLU A 89 18.03 -8.84 -33.40
C GLU A 89 19.24 -9.79 -33.47
N ASN A 90 19.30 -10.81 -32.61
CA ASN A 90 20.45 -11.73 -32.58
C ASN A 90 20.62 -12.49 -33.91
N PHE A 91 19.53 -12.91 -34.52
CA PHE A 91 19.56 -13.58 -35.83
C PHE A 91 19.64 -12.61 -37.02
N ASN A 92 19.69 -11.29 -36.78
CA ASN A 92 19.71 -10.26 -37.81
C ASN A 92 18.59 -10.45 -38.86
N LEU A 93 17.40 -10.88 -38.42
CA LEU A 93 16.30 -11.25 -39.33
C LEU A 93 15.83 -10.05 -40.17
N HIS A 94 16.06 -8.84 -39.68
CA HIS A 94 15.84 -7.59 -40.42
C HIS A 94 16.57 -7.56 -41.79
N ARG A 95 17.66 -8.30 -41.97
CA ARG A 95 18.40 -8.37 -43.25
C ARG A 95 17.71 -9.24 -44.29
N PHE A 96 16.96 -10.25 -43.85
CA PHE A 96 16.28 -11.19 -44.72
C PHE A 96 14.88 -10.69 -45.15
N PHE A 97 14.26 -9.85 -44.31
CA PHE A 97 12.91 -9.32 -44.54
C PHE A 97 12.93 -7.81 -44.87
N THR A 98 13.79 -7.40 -45.80
CA THR A 98 14.04 -5.99 -46.16
C THR A 98 12.84 -5.25 -46.77
N ASN A 99 11.85 -5.96 -47.33
CA ASN A 99 10.73 -5.35 -48.06
C ASN A 99 9.34 -5.56 -47.43
N GLY A 100 9.26 -6.10 -46.22
CA GLY A 100 7.98 -6.26 -45.53
C GLY A 100 7.79 -5.18 -44.46
N LEU A 101 7.06 -4.12 -44.79
CA LEU A 101 6.76 -3.01 -43.87
C LEU A 101 5.96 -3.46 -42.61
N LEU A 102 5.48 -4.71 -42.60
CA LEU A 102 4.64 -5.31 -41.55
C LEU A 102 5.17 -6.66 -41.02
N THR A 103 6.32 -7.16 -41.50
CA THR A 103 6.83 -8.48 -41.08
C THR A 103 7.19 -8.52 -39.60
N GLU A 104 7.70 -7.40 -39.06
CA GLU A 104 8.02 -7.28 -37.63
C GLU A 104 6.75 -7.23 -36.77
N ALA A 105 5.69 -6.56 -37.24
CA ALA A 105 4.40 -6.47 -36.56
C ALA A 105 3.62 -7.80 -36.53
N MET A 106 3.84 -8.71 -37.49
CA MET A 106 3.23 -10.04 -37.51
C MET A 106 3.87 -11.02 -36.51
N VAL A 107 5.12 -10.78 -36.11
CA VAL A 107 5.83 -11.63 -35.14
C VAL A 107 5.50 -11.21 -33.71
N LEU A 108 5.19 -9.93 -33.48
CA LEU A 108 4.94 -9.37 -32.14
C LEU A 108 3.46 -9.36 -31.70
N ASN A 109 2.53 -9.92 -32.50
CA ASN A 109 1.09 -9.97 -32.21
C ASN A 109 0.63 -11.35 -31.77
#